data_AF-A0A2N2MWY8-F1
#
_entry.id   AF-A0A2N2MWY8-F1
#
_cell.length_a   1.000
_cell.length_b   1.000
_cell.length_c   1.000
_cell.angle_alpha   90.00
_cell.angle_beta   90.00
_cell.angle_gamma   90.00
#
_symmetry.space_group_name_H-M   'P 1'
#
loop_
_entity.id
_entity.type
_entity.pdbx_description
1 polymer ?
#
loop_
_entity_poly.entity_id
_entity_poly.type
_entity_poly.pdbx_seq_one_letter_code
_entity_poly.pdbx_strand_id
1 'polypeptide(L)'
;MKKFLSGSILLLFLLSIRLFNPTKVLAENNPIVENSTNFLCIPSETDLFTVKDCSVEGPVKRLDDLAKYGITFPPIPFPGINPPVELNKIPFSYAVVTNEEVPLYASIEDAIADKPSGKLGASRIKYVSLIQKVATEKGVFYQTSMSKWISAEVITKVGVQSFQGFVFKRNPTLPFGWVLTETTSRKGSGYEFDETGKTYKRYDIINIYDSKKDKDIEWVMVGPNEWIDHHAVGRVTPNYVKPAGVTSDRWVEVNLYEQVLIVHEKDRIVFATLISSGVDPFFTQPGVFKIYKRLENQYMQGAFEADRSDYYYLEDVPFIQYYDQARALHGAYWNTLFGYQRSHGCVNLSVADAHWVFDWANEGDYVYVWDPSGKTPTDPSFYGAGGA
;
A
#
# COMPACT_ATOMS: atom_id res chain seq x y z
N MET A 1 -21.74 80.27 -3.45
CA MET A 1 -23.03 81.00 -3.50
C MET A 1 -24.07 80.14 -4.21
N LYS A 2 -25.28 80.04 -3.62
CA LYS A 2 -26.53 79.37 -4.08
C LYS A 2 -26.50 77.81 -3.98
N LYS A 3 -27.05 77.15 -2.94
CA LYS A 3 -28.47 76.96 -2.48
C LYS A 3 -29.36 76.41 -3.62
N PHE A 4 -30.19 75.37 -3.54
CA PHE A 4 -31.06 74.70 -2.55
C PHE A 4 -31.29 73.24 -3.08
N LEU A 5 -31.84 72.22 -2.42
CA LEU A 5 -33.10 72.14 -1.68
C LEU A 5 -33.16 70.80 -0.91
N SER A 6 -33.55 70.89 0.35
CA SER A 6 -34.01 69.80 1.23
C SER A 6 -35.44 69.41 0.85
N GLY A 7 -35.79 68.13 0.97
CA GLY A 7 -37.16 67.64 0.79
C GLY A 7 -37.38 66.29 1.45
N SER A 8 -37.73 66.31 2.75
CA SER A 8 -38.37 65.21 3.46
C SER A 8 -39.73 64.89 2.83
N ILE A 9 -40.01 63.62 2.52
CA ILE A 9 -41.39 63.11 2.45
C ILE A 9 -41.46 61.79 3.21
N LEU A 10 -42.12 61.91 4.36
CA LEU A 10 -42.77 60.88 5.14
C LEU A 10 -43.89 60.24 4.29
N LEU A 11 -43.88 58.93 4.05
CA LEU A 11 -45.11 58.19 3.81
C LEU A 11 -44.98 56.75 4.31
N LEU A 12 -45.71 56.50 5.40
CA LEU A 12 -45.90 55.21 6.06
C LEU A 12 -47.20 54.59 5.52
N PHE A 13 -47.20 53.25 5.47
CA PHE A 13 -48.34 52.33 5.28
C PHE A 13 -49.01 52.22 3.91
N LEU A 14 -48.81 51.06 3.26
CA LEU A 14 -49.87 50.06 3.12
C LEU A 14 -49.28 48.68 2.78
N LEU A 15 -49.46 47.79 3.75
CA LEU A 15 -49.21 46.35 3.70
C LEU A 15 -50.08 45.72 2.60
N SER A 16 -49.47 45.16 1.56
CA SER A 16 -50.16 44.22 0.67
C SER A 16 -49.41 42.90 0.67
N ILE A 17 -49.87 41.98 1.53
CA ILE A 17 -49.52 40.57 1.50
C ILE A 17 -50.06 40.03 0.17
N ARG A 18 -49.19 39.91 -0.84
CA ARG A 18 -49.47 39.08 -2.01
C ARG A 18 -49.31 37.63 -1.58
N LEU A 19 -50.43 37.00 -1.24
CA LEU A 19 -50.56 35.56 -1.19
C LEU A 19 -50.04 34.98 -2.51
N PHE A 20 -48.91 34.28 -2.47
CA PHE A 20 -48.54 33.37 -3.54
C PHE A 20 -49.58 32.24 -3.53
N ASN A 21 -50.61 32.37 -4.37
CA ASN A 21 -51.40 31.21 -4.74
C ASN A 21 -50.48 30.26 -5.50
N PRO A 22 -50.31 28.99 -5.08
CA PRO A 22 -49.59 28.03 -5.89
C PRO A 22 -50.36 27.89 -7.21
N THR A 23 -49.74 28.29 -8.32
CA THR A 23 -50.22 27.92 -9.64
C THR A 23 -50.25 26.40 -9.71
N LYS A 24 -51.44 25.81 -9.76
CA LYS A 24 -51.58 24.40 -10.12
C LYS A 24 -50.94 24.25 -11.50
N VAL A 25 -49.83 23.53 -11.56
CA VAL A 25 -49.29 23.02 -12.81
C VAL A 25 -50.36 22.09 -13.38
N LEU A 26 -51.11 22.57 -14.37
CA LEU A 26 -51.94 21.70 -15.18
C LEU A 26 -50.98 20.88 -16.02
N ALA A 27 -51.01 19.56 -15.82
CA ALA A 27 -50.37 18.64 -16.75
C ALA A 27 -50.91 18.95 -18.15
N GLU A 28 -49.99 19.18 -19.08
CA GLU A 28 -50.30 19.28 -20.49
C GLU A 28 -50.77 17.88 -20.93
N ASN A 29 -52.10 17.68 -20.99
CA ASN A 29 -52.70 16.50 -21.59
C ASN A 29 -52.50 16.56 -23.10
N ASN A 30 -51.26 16.34 -23.53
CA ASN A 30 -51.03 15.85 -24.88
C ASN A 30 -51.65 14.44 -24.94
N PRO A 31 -52.47 14.13 -25.96
CA PRO A 31 -52.90 12.76 -26.18
C PRO A 31 -51.64 11.90 -26.26
N ILE A 32 -51.59 10.86 -25.42
CA ILE A 32 -50.56 9.83 -25.47
C ILE A 32 -50.62 9.29 -26.89
N VAL A 33 -49.65 9.69 -27.72
CA VAL A 33 -49.38 9.00 -28.97
C VAL A 33 -48.84 7.64 -28.53
N GLU A 34 -49.74 6.65 -28.43
CA GLU A 34 -49.40 5.24 -28.33
C GLU A 34 -48.67 4.83 -29.61
N ASN A 35 -47.37 5.14 -29.66
CA ASN A 35 -46.50 4.64 -30.71
C ASN A 35 -45.05 4.51 -30.21
N SER A 36 -44.88 4.11 -28.96
CA SER A 36 -43.62 3.54 -28.48
C SER A 36 -43.89 2.16 -27.88
N THR A 37 -43.97 1.15 -28.73
CA THR A 37 -44.01 -0.27 -28.34
C THR A 37 -42.67 -0.79 -27.80
N ASN A 38 -41.76 0.10 -27.36
CA ASN A 38 -40.45 -0.28 -26.85
C ASN A 38 -40.46 -0.28 -25.31
N PHE A 39 -40.87 -1.40 -24.72
CA PHE A 39 -40.75 -1.63 -23.29
C PHE A 39 -39.27 -1.71 -22.90
N LEU A 40 -38.84 -1.11 -21.79
CA LEU A 40 -37.47 -1.28 -21.29
C LEU A 40 -37.32 -2.64 -20.61
N CYS A 41 -36.23 -3.34 -20.87
CA CYS A 41 -35.94 -4.60 -20.18
C CYS A 41 -35.74 -4.35 -18.66
N ILE A 42 -36.20 -5.28 -17.82
CA ILE A 42 -36.01 -5.20 -16.37
C ILE A 42 -34.63 -5.79 -16.01
N PRO A 43 -33.80 -5.10 -15.21
CA PRO A 43 -32.57 -5.67 -14.67
C PRO A 43 -32.83 -6.97 -13.90
N SER A 44 -32.02 -8.01 -14.14
CA SER A 44 -31.96 -9.29 -13.42
C SER A 44 -32.99 -10.40 -13.74
N GLU A 45 -33.93 -10.20 -14.67
CA GLU A 45 -34.75 -11.31 -15.17
C GLU A 45 -34.01 -12.03 -16.31
N THR A 46 -33.18 -13.02 -15.96
CA THR A 46 -32.58 -13.98 -16.91
C THR A 46 -33.44 -15.23 -17.13
N ASP A 47 -34.72 -15.19 -16.78
CA ASP A 47 -35.61 -16.32 -17.05
C ASP A 47 -36.02 -16.38 -18.52
N LEU A 48 -35.78 -17.56 -19.09
CA LEU A 48 -35.69 -17.96 -20.50
C LEU A 48 -36.96 -17.77 -21.35
N PHE A 49 -37.94 -16.96 -20.93
CA PHE A 49 -39.23 -16.83 -21.60
C PHE A 49 -39.82 -15.42 -21.64
N THR A 50 -39.07 -14.33 -21.90
CA THR A 50 -39.62 -13.06 -22.49
C THR A 50 -38.57 -11.96 -22.72
N VAL A 51 -37.53 -12.21 -23.54
CA VAL A 51 -36.66 -11.12 -24.06
C VAL A 51 -36.71 -11.08 -25.58
N LYS A 52 -37.92 -11.01 -26.16
CA LYS A 52 -38.09 -10.77 -27.59
C LYS A 52 -38.59 -9.36 -27.93
N ASP A 53 -39.26 -8.69 -27.00
CA ASP A 53 -39.95 -7.41 -27.26
C ASP A 53 -39.61 -6.30 -26.24
N CYS A 54 -38.36 -6.26 -25.75
CA CYS A 54 -37.89 -5.15 -24.91
C CYS A 54 -36.59 -4.51 -25.44
N SER A 55 -36.47 -3.20 -25.25
CA SER A 55 -35.31 -2.38 -25.62
C SER A 55 -34.25 -2.44 -24.52
N VAL A 56 -33.01 -2.74 -24.92
CA VAL A 56 -31.81 -2.72 -24.07
C VAL A 56 -31.35 -1.27 -23.91
N GLU A 57 -32.14 -0.49 -23.19
CA GLU A 57 -31.90 0.91 -22.88
C GLU A 57 -32.10 1.17 -21.37
N GLY A 58 -31.71 2.36 -20.90
CA GLY A 58 -31.87 2.73 -19.50
C GLY A 58 -31.06 1.83 -18.54
N PRO A 59 -31.67 1.28 -17.47
CA PRO A 59 -30.96 0.52 -16.45
C PRO A 59 -30.22 -0.73 -16.96
N VAL A 60 -30.79 -1.50 -17.89
CA VAL A 60 -30.13 -2.71 -18.42
C VAL A 60 -28.91 -2.34 -19.24
N LYS A 61 -29.02 -1.36 -20.14
CA LYS A 61 -27.87 -0.82 -20.87
C LYS A 61 -26.78 -0.31 -19.94
N ARG A 62 -27.17 0.37 -18.85
CA ARG A 62 -26.22 0.86 -17.84
C ARG A 62 -25.47 -0.29 -17.16
N LEU A 63 -26.16 -1.39 -16.85
CA LEU A 63 -25.54 -2.59 -16.27
C LEU A 63 -24.63 -3.29 -17.28
N ASP A 64 -25.03 -3.40 -18.55
CA ASP A 64 -24.19 -3.94 -19.62
C ASP A 64 -22.93 -3.10 -19.82
N ASP A 65 -23.06 -1.76 -19.79
CA ASP A 65 -21.93 -0.85 -19.88
C ASP A 65 -21.00 -0.97 -18.67
N LEU A 66 -21.51 -1.21 -17.47
CA LEU A 66 -20.71 -1.48 -16.27
C LEU A 66 -20.04 -2.85 -16.30
N ALA A 67 -20.74 -3.88 -16.79
CA ALA A 67 -20.22 -5.23 -16.90
C ALA A 67 -19.02 -5.32 -17.86
N LYS A 68 -18.95 -4.44 -18.88
CA LYS A 68 -17.76 -4.30 -19.76
C LYS A 68 -16.49 -3.91 -18.99
N TYR A 69 -16.62 -3.17 -17.89
CA TYR A 69 -15.51 -2.83 -16.99
C TYR A 69 -15.32 -3.87 -15.86
N GLY A 70 -16.07 -4.98 -15.87
CA GLY A 70 -16.05 -5.97 -14.79
C GLY A 70 -16.82 -5.56 -13.54
N ILE A 71 -17.62 -4.48 -13.59
CA ILE A 71 -18.48 -4.04 -12.50
C ILE A 71 -19.82 -4.78 -12.64
N THR A 72 -20.05 -5.78 -11.78
CA THR A 72 -21.27 -6.60 -11.78
C THR A 72 -22.15 -6.32 -10.57
N PHE A 73 -23.43 -6.69 -10.67
CA PHE A 73 -24.39 -6.60 -9.57
C PHE A 73 -25.08 -7.97 -9.39
N PRO A 74 -24.89 -8.64 -8.24
CA PRO A 74 -24.06 -8.24 -7.10
C PRO A 74 -22.55 -8.18 -7.44
N PRO A 75 -21.76 -7.39 -6.69
CA PRO A 75 -20.32 -7.28 -6.91
C PRO A 75 -19.64 -8.63 -6.62
N ILE A 76 -18.65 -8.98 -7.44
CA ILE A 76 -17.81 -10.16 -7.20
C ILE A 76 -17.00 -9.91 -5.92
N PRO A 77 -17.08 -10.77 -4.90
CA PRO A 77 -16.33 -10.56 -3.67
C PRO A 77 -14.83 -10.69 -3.93
N PHE A 78 -14.05 -9.82 -3.29
CA PHE A 78 -12.60 -9.87 -3.36
C PHE A 78 -12.08 -11.27 -2.95
N PRO A 79 -11.25 -11.93 -3.77
CA PRO A 79 -10.87 -13.33 -3.55
C PRO A 79 -9.78 -13.53 -2.49
N GLY A 80 -9.14 -12.45 -2.03
CA GLY A 80 -8.04 -12.49 -1.08
C GLY A 80 -8.49 -12.50 0.37
N ILE A 81 -7.76 -13.22 1.21
CA ILE A 81 -7.87 -13.19 2.67
C ILE A 81 -6.51 -12.87 3.27
N ASN A 82 -6.45 -12.13 4.36
CA ASN A 82 -5.16 -11.86 5.00
C ASN A 82 -4.51 -13.19 5.49
N PRO A 83 -3.17 -13.30 5.45
CA PRO A 83 -2.46 -14.40 6.09
C PRO A 83 -2.85 -14.58 7.56
N PRO A 84 -2.68 -15.79 8.13
CA PRO A 84 -2.91 -16.03 9.55
C PRO A 84 -2.18 -15.01 10.43
N VAL A 85 -2.87 -14.44 11.42
CA VAL A 85 -2.32 -13.43 12.34
C VAL A 85 -1.13 -13.97 13.14
N GLU A 86 -1.07 -15.29 13.32
CA GLU A 86 0.03 -16.01 13.98
C GLU A 86 1.39 -15.79 13.30
N LEU A 87 1.42 -15.48 11.99
CA LEU A 87 2.66 -15.20 11.27
C LEU A 87 3.35 -13.90 11.73
N ASN A 88 2.63 -13.00 12.40
CA ASN A 88 3.21 -11.81 13.03
C ASN A 88 3.88 -12.12 14.38
N LYS A 89 3.71 -13.32 14.94
CA LYS A 89 4.34 -13.68 16.22
C LYS A 89 5.77 -14.17 15.96
N ILE A 90 6.72 -13.40 16.44
CA ILE A 90 8.16 -13.69 16.41
C ILE A 90 8.68 -13.80 17.84
N PRO A 91 9.77 -14.55 18.09
CA PRO A 91 10.31 -14.76 19.43
C PRO A 91 11.10 -13.56 19.97
N PHE A 92 11.04 -12.40 19.30
CA PHE A 92 11.82 -11.21 19.60
C PHE A 92 10.94 -10.07 20.11
N SER A 93 11.48 -9.27 21.04
CA SER A 93 10.89 -8.01 21.47
C SER A 93 11.82 -6.87 21.07
N TYR A 94 11.37 -5.94 20.24
CA TYR A 94 12.26 -4.90 19.71
C TYR A 94 12.14 -3.58 20.47
N ALA A 95 13.21 -2.80 20.39
CA ALA A 95 13.26 -1.41 20.81
C ALA A 95 14.01 -0.57 19.79
N VAL A 96 13.52 0.65 19.53
CA VAL A 96 14.27 1.69 18.84
C VAL A 96 15.19 2.39 19.83
N VAL A 97 16.43 2.65 19.42
CA VAL A 97 17.43 3.40 20.19
C VAL A 97 17.43 4.86 19.74
N THR A 98 17.70 5.80 20.65
CA THR A 98 17.84 7.23 20.33
C THR A 98 18.88 7.47 19.23
N ASN A 99 18.75 8.56 18.46
CA ASN A 99 19.61 8.81 17.30
C ASN A 99 21.09 9.03 17.65
N GLU A 100 21.36 9.58 18.84
CA GLU A 100 22.70 9.90 19.33
C GLU A 100 23.54 8.65 19.61
N GLU A 101 24.86 8.81 19.74
CA GLU A 101 25.74 7.71 20.16
C GLU A 101 25.36 7.21 21.58
N VAL A 102 25.26 5.90 21.75
CA VAL A 102 24.81 5.27 23.01
C VAL A 102 25.84 4.27 23.53
N PRO A 103 26.18 4.29 24.84
CA PRO A 103 27.09 3.31 25.43
C PRO A 103 26.46 1.91 25.49
N LEU A 104 27.29 0.89 25.27
CA LEU A 104 26.94 -0.52 25.42
C LEU A 104 27.85 -1.18 26.48
N TYR A 105 27.25 -1.86 27.44
CA TYR A 105 27.96 -2.48 28.57
C TYR A 105 28.08 -3.99 28.35
N ALA A 106 29.20 -4.60 28.79
CA ALA A 106 29.40 -6.05 28.65
C ALA A 106 28.66 -6.84 29.73
N SER A 107 28.55 -6.27 30.94
CA SER A 107 27.78 -6.84 32.04
C SER A 107 26.95 -5.78 32.77
N ILE A 108 26.12 -6.23 33.71
CA ILE A 108 25.35 -5.32 34.58
C ILE A 108 26.27 -4.58 35.56
N GLU A 109 27.32 -5.23 36.04
CA GLU A 109 28.30 -4.61 36.93
C GLU A 109 29.01 -3.45 36.24
N ASP A 110 29.36 -3.62 34.96
CA ASP A 110 29.91 -2.56 34.12
C ASP A 110 28.92 -1.41 33.91
N ALA A 111 27.63 -1.72 33.74
CA ALA A 111 26.58 -0.71 33.63
C ALA A 111 26.40 0.09 34.93
N ILE A 112 26.48 -0.57 36.10
CA ILE A 112 26.40 0.09 37.42
C ILE A 112 27.64 0.96 37.67
N ALA A 113 28.82 0.49 37.25
CA ALA A 113 30.09 1.20 37.37
C ALA A 113 30.34 2.25 36.29
N ASP A 114 29.40 2.42 35.34
CA ASP A 114 29.49 3.28 34.16
C ASP A 114 30.77 3.08 33.34
N LYS A 115 31.10 1.81 33.08
CA LYS A 115 32.26 1.37 32.29
C LYS A 115 31.80 0.75 30.97
N PRO A 116 31.54 1.56 29.92
CA PRO A 116 31.08 1.04 28.64
C PRO A 116 32.15 0.14 27.99
N SER A 117 31.71 -1.01 27.47
CA SER A 117 32.54 -1.95 26.72
C SER A 117 32.61 -1.66 25.22
N GLY A 118 31.71 -0.81 24.75
CA GLY A 118 31.54 -0.43 23.36
C GLY A 118 30.48 0.65 23.23
N LYS A 119 30.18 1.02 21.98
CA LYS A 119 29.20 2.05 21.68
C LYS A 119 28.42 1.68 20.45
N LEU A 120 27.17 2.12 20.43
CA LEU A 120 26.33 2.12 19.26
C LEU A 120 26.42 3.51 18.60
N GLY A 121 26.93 3.57 17.38
CA GLY A 121 27.15 4.83 16.66
C GLY A 121 25.87 5.64 16.46
N ALA A 122 26.00 6.92 16.12
CA ALA A 122 24.84 7.75 15.79
C ALA A 122 24.17 7.27 14.49
N SER A 123 22.84 7.14 14.49
CA SER A 123 22.06 6.73 13.31
C SER A 123 20.56 6.91 13.57
N ARG A 124 19.79 7.12 12.49
CA ARG A 124 18.32 7.18 12.52
C ARG A 124 17.65 5.80 12.53
N ILE A 125 18.37 4.74 12.22
CA ILE A 125 17.85 3.36 12.13
C ILE A 125 18.69 2.49 13.05
N LYS A 126 18.31 2.48 14.34
CA LYS A 126 18.96 1.66 15.37
C LYS A 126 17.92 0.92 16.16
N TYR A 127 17.91 -0.40 15.99
CA TYR A 127 16.98 -1.27 16.67
C TYR A 127 17.71 -2.45 17.29
N VAL A 128 17.36 -2.71 18.55
CA VAL A 128 17.90 -3.81 19.35
C VAL A 128 16.79 -4.77 19.71
N SER A 129 17.15 -6.05 19.87
CA SER A 129 16.25 -7.08 20.38
C SER A 129 16.48 -7.25 21.86
N LEU A 130 15.42 -7.19 22.65
CA LEU A 130 15.45 -7.25 24.11
C LEU A 130 15.18 -8.68 24.58
N ILE A 131 16.14 -9.25 25.31
CA ILE A 131 16.01 -10.60 25.91
C ILE A 131 15.45 -10.50 27.32
N GLN A 132 16.17 -9.80 28.20
CA GLN A 132 15.85 -9.71 29.62
C GLN A 132 16.04 -8.30 30.16
N LYS A 133 15.38 -8.02 31.28
CA LYS A 133 15.38 -6.73 31.97
C LYS A 133 15.92 -6.92 33.38
N VAL A 134 16.82 -6.03 33.80
CA VAL A 134 17.33 -5.96 35.17
C VAL A 134 17.16 -4.54 35.69
N ALA A 135 16.62 -4.41 36.90
CA ALA A 135 16.53 -3.13 37.61
C ALA A 135 17.73 -3.01 38.57
N THR A 136 18.39 -1.86 38.53
CA THR A 136 19.57 -1.55 39.35
C THR A 136 19.38 -0.20 40.04
N GLU A 137 20.30 0.17 40.93
CA GLU A 137 20.32 1.50 41.57
C GLU A 137 20.53 2.65 40.56
N LYS A 138 21.10 2.36 39.39
CA LYS A 138 21.36 3.32 38.30
C LYS A 138 20.24 3.39 37.26
N GLY A 139 19.16 2.64 37.45
CA GLY A 139 18.04 2.54 36.52
C GLY A 139 17.87 1.13 35.96
N VAL A 140 17.06 1.04 34.91
CA VAL A 140 16.71 -0.22 34.26
C VAL A 140 17.63 -0.45 33.06
N PHE A 141 18.16 -1.66 32.95
CA PHE A 141 18.95 -2.09 31.81
C PHE A 141 18.29 -3.29 31.14
N TYR A 142 18.45 -3.37 29.82
CA TYR A 142 18.03 -4.51 29.01
C TYR A 142 19.23 -5.18 28.38
N GLN A 143 19.21 -6.52 28.35
CA GLN A 143 20.19 -7.29 27.59
C GLN A 143 19.72 -7.41 26.14
N THR A 144 20.60 -7.12 25.20
CA THR A 144 20.35 -7.25 23.76
C THR A 144 20.67 -8.64 23.25
N SER A 145 20.22 -9.00 22.04
CA SER A 145 20.54 -10.29 21.39
C SER A 145 22.05 -10.53 21.25
N MET A 146 22.80 -9.45 21.09
CA MET A 146 24.26 -9.44 20.99
C MET A 146 24.97 -9.57 22.36
N SER A 147 24.26 -9.96 23.41
CA SER A 147 24.77 -10.12 24.78
C SER A 147 25.38 -8.85 25.37
N LYS A 148 24.94 -7.68 24.91
CA LYS A 148 25.30 -6.36 25.48
C LYS A 148 24.16 -5.82 26.31
N TRP A 149 24.47 -4.87 27.19
CA TRP A 149 23.49 -4.20 28.02
C TRP A 149 23.32 -2.75 27.59
N ILE A 150 22.07 -2.31 27.52
CA ILE A 150 21.68 -0.94 27.14
C ILE A 150 20.70 -0.37 28.17
N SER A 151 20.83 0.92 28.47
CA SER A 151 19.94 1.61 29.40
C SER A 151 18.52 1.71 28.83
N ALA A 152 17.52 1.60 29.70
CA ALA A 152 16.12 1.83 29.36
C ALA A 152 15.82 3.29 28.96
N GLU A 153 16.67 4.24 29.37
CA GLU A 153 16.46 5.68 29.13
C GLU A 153 16.70 6.08 27.67
N VAL A 154 17.48 5.28 26.95
CA VAL A 154 17.88 5.54 25.55
C VAL A 154 17.13 4.67 24.55
N ILE A 155 16.13 3.91 25.01
CA ILE A 155 15.36 3.03 24.14
C ILE A 155 13.86 3.22 24.32
N THR A 156 13.10 2.98 23.26
CA THR A 156 11.64 2.91 23.28
C THR A 156 11.21 1.57 22.67
N LYS A 157 10.43 0.79 23.42
CA LYS A 157 9.90 -0.49 22.91
C LYS A 157 8.97 -0.25 21.73
N VAL A 158 9.07 -1.08 20.71
CA VAL A 158 8.25 -1.00 19.50
C VAL A 158 7.58 -2.34 19.23
N GLY A 159 6.36 -2.28 18.69
CA GLY A 159 5.67 -3.45 18.17
C GLY A 159 6.03 -3.69 16.70
N VAL A 160 5.76 -4.90 16.23
CA VAL A 160 5.78 -5.20 14.79
C VAL A 160 4.55 -4.61 14.10
N GLN A 161 4.68 -4.40 12.79
CA GLN A 161 3.61 -3.86 11.96
C GLN A 161 2.41 -4.82 11.88
N SER A 162 1.20 -4.27 11.79
CA SER A 162 -0.03 -5.04 11.62
C SER A 162 -0.46 -5.23 10.16
N PHE A 163 0.19 -4.53 9.21
CA PHE A 163 -0.10 -4.67 7.79
C PHE A 163 0.17 -6.10 7.33
N GLN A 164 -0.74 -6.65 6.52
CA GLN A 164 -0.58 -7.94 5.86
C GLN A 164 -1.16 -7.85 4.45
N GLY A 165 -0.56 -8.58 3.53
CA GLY A 165 -1.06 -8.77 2.18
C GLY A 165 -2.28 -9.71 2.13
N PHE A 166 -2.46 -10.36 0.99
CA PHE A 166 -3.55 -11.32 0.77
C PHE A 166 -3.04 -12.64 0.21
N VAL A 167 -3.55 -13.72 0.79
CA VAL A 167 -3.50 -15.08 0.23
C VAL A 167 -4.75 -15.30 -0.61
N PHE A 168 -4.58 -15.89 -1.79
CA PHE A 168 -5.66 -16.09 -2.74
C PHE A 168 -6.05 -17.57 -2.85
N LYS A 169 -7.34 -17.86 -2.67
CA LYS A 169 -7.90 -19.21 -2.94
C LYS A 169 -8.29 -19.40 -4.40
N ARG A 170 -8.56 -18.30 -5.10
CA ARG A 170 -8.91 -18.23 -6.51
C ARG A 170 -8.22 -17.04 -7.14
N ASN A 171 -7.92 -17.16 -8.43
CA ASN A 171 -7.21 -16.12 -9.16
C ASN A 171 -7.97 -14.78 -9.17
N PRO A 172 -7.30 -13.66 -8.84
CA PRO A 172 -7.89 -12.34 -9.02
C PRO A 172 -8.05 -12.03 -10.52
N THR A 173 -9.26 -11.76 -10.95
CA THR A 173 -9.57 -11.47 -12.36
C THR A 173 -9.52 -9.97 -12.70
N LEU A 174 -9.54 -9.12 -11.68
CA LEU A 174 -9.45 -7.67 -11.81
C LEU A 174 -8.16 -7.18 -11.15
N PRO A 175 -7.52 -6.14 -11.71
CA PRO A 175 -6.53 -5.39 -10.97
C PRO A 175 -7.10 -4.85 -9.66
N PHE A 176 -6.28 -4.83 -8.63
CA PHE A 176 -6.63 -4.33 -7.31
C PHE A 176 -5.42 -3.66 -6.69
N GLY A 177 -5.59 -3.02 -5.54
CA GLY A 177 -4.46 -2.43 -4.85
C GLY A 177 -4.80 -1.92 -3.47
N TRP A 178 -3.79 -1.34 -2.84
CA TRP A 178 -3.91 -0.66 -1.56
C TRP A 178 -3.78 0.83 -1.78
N VAL A 179 -4.61 1.59 -1.07
CA VAL A 179 -4.42 3.04 -0.95
C VAL A 179 -3.19 3.30 -0.06
N LEU A 180 -2.26 4.11 -0.55
CA LEU A 180 -1.00 4.44 0.13
C LEU A 180 -1.14 5.74 0.92
N THR A 181 -1.84 6.73 0.37
CA THR A 181 -2.05 8.03 1.02
C THR A 181 -3.54 8.29 1.08
N GLU A 182 -4.01 8.84 2.21
CA GLU A 182 -5.41 9.21 2.36
C GLU A 182 -5.83 10.12 1.20
N THR A 183 -6.91 9.74 0.52
CA THR A 183 -7.35 10.39 -0.71
C THR A 183 -8.86 10.35 -0.85
N THR A 184 -9.43 11.39 -1.44
CA THR A 184 -10.86 11.48 -1.73
C THR A 184 -11.09 11.28 -3.21
N SER A 185 -11.99 10.37 -3.57
CA SER A 185 -12.26 10.07 -4.97
C SER A 185 -13.02 11.19 -5.68
N ARG A 186 -12.90 11.23 -7.01
CA ARG A 186 -13.50 12.25 -7.89
C ARG A 186 -14.46 11.64 -8.89
N LYS A 187 -15.40 12.45 -9.37
CA LYS A 187 -16.44 12.02 -10.33
C LYS A 187 -15.91 11.74 -11.74
N GLY A 188 -14.66 12.10 -12.02
CA GLY A 188 -13.99 11.88 -13.29
C GLY A 188 -12.46 11.83 -13.13
N SER A 189 -11.77 11.50 -14.22
CA SER A 189 -10.31 11.39 -14.27
C SER A 189 -9.67 12.76 -14.42
N GLY A 190 -9.49 13.48 -13.32
CA GLY A 190 -8.89 14.83 -13.31
C GLY A 190 -9.25 15.63 -12.06
N TYR A 191 -8.42 16.62 -11.72
CA TYR A 191 -8.66 17.50 -10.56
C TYR A 191 -9.78 18.53 -10.79
N GLU A 192 -10.17 18.74 -12.04
CA GLU A 192 -11.29 19.60 -12.43
C GLU A 192 -12.67 19.01 -12.09
N PHE A 193 -12.75 17.70 -11.86
CA PHE A 193 -13.98 17.04 -11.45
C PHE A 193 -14.21 17.18 -9.95
N ASP A 194 -15.48 17.39 -9.58
CA ASP A 194 -15.90 17.39 -8.18
C ASP A 194 -15.51 16.10 -7.46
N GLU A 195 -15.24 16.24 -6.17
CA GLU A 195 -15.09 15.11 -5.26
C GLU A 195 -16.43 14.37 -5.10
N THR A 196 -16.35 13.05 -4.91
CA THR A 196 -17.52 12.21 -4.62
C THR A 196 -17.97 12.31 -3.17
N GLY A 197 -17.07 12.79 -2.28
CA GLY A 197 -17.23 12.77 -0.83
C GLY A 197 -16.81 11.44 -0.16
N LYS A 198 -16.31 10.46 -0.93
CA LYS A 198 -15.80 9.19 -0.41
C LYS A 198 -14.28 9.26 -0.22
N THR A 199 -13.85 9.13 1.02
CA THR A 199 -12.43 9.15 1.41
C THR A 199 -11.95 7.73 1.68
N TYR A 200 -10.78 7.41 1.16
CA TYR A 200 -10.07 6.15 1.37
C TYR A 200 -8.86 6.39 2.25
N LYS A 201 -8.65 5.50 3.21
CA LYS A 201 -7.53 5.53 4.15
C LYS A 201 -6.41 4.64 3.66
N ARG A 202 -5.23 4.84 4.23
CA ARG A 202 -4.07 4.00 3.97
C ARG A 202 -4.40 2.53 4.27
N TYR A 203 -4.03 1.66 3.33
CA TYR A 203 -4.30 0.23 3.24
C TYR A 203 -5.75 -0.19 2.98
N ASP A 204 -6.66 0.75 2.71
CA ASP A 204 -7.95 0.39 2.14
C ASP A 204 -7.77 -0.31 0.80
N ILE A 205 -8.58 -1.35 0.56
CA ILE A 205 -8.51 -2.14 -0.67
C ILE A 205 -9.47 -1.57 -1.70
N ILE A 206 -8.94 -1.44 -2.92
CA ILE A 206 -9.70 -1.00 -4.07
C ILE A 206 -9.54 -1.99 -5.22
N ASN A 207 -10.63 -2.27 -5.92
CA ASN A 207 -10.56 -2.84 -7.27
C ASN A 207 -10.32 -1.71 -8.26
N ILE A 208 -9.60 -2.00 -9.33
CA ILE A 208 -9.28 -1.04 -10.39
C ILE A 208 -9.90 -1.58 -11.68
N TYR A 209 -10.92 -0.89 -12.17
CA TYR A 209 -11.75 -1.33 -13.29
C TYR A 209 -11.32 -0.73 -14.64
N ASP A 210 -10.65 0.42 -14.61
CA ASP A 210 -10.10 1.11 -15.78
C ASP A 210 -9.01 2.08 -15.32
N SER A 211 -8.23 2.57 -16.28
CA SER A 211 -7.21 3.59 -16.04
C SER A 211 -7.18 4.59 -17.20
N LYS A 212 -7.14 5.87 -16.88
CA LYS A 212 -7.05 6.95 -17.88
C LYS A 212 -5.98 7.94 -17.48
N LYS A 213 -5.18 8.35 -18.45
CA LYS A 213 -4.20 9.41 -18.26
C LYS A 213 -4.85 10.77 -18.53
N ASP A 214 -4.82 11.65 -17.53
CA ASP A 214 -5.10 13.08 -17.72
C ASP A 214 -3.79 13.85 -17.49
N LYS A 215 -3.33 14.56 -18.53
CA LYS A 215 -2.00 15.21 -18.55
C LYS A 215 -0.90 14.20 -18.20
N ASP A 216 -0.24 14.38 -17.06
CA ASP A 216 0.86 13.53 -16.57
C ASP A 216 0.44 12.57 -15.44
N ILE A 217 -0.83 12.58 -15.07
CA ILE A 217 -1.34 11.79 -13.93
C ILE A 217 -2.22 10.67 -14.47
N GLU A 218 -1.90 9.44 -14.07
CA GLU A 218 -2.80 8.31 -14.27
C GLU A 218 -3.91 8.35 -13.21
N TRP A 219 -5.15 8.22 -13.65
CA TRP A 219 -6.32 8.10 -12.79
C TRP A 219 -6.87 6.68 -12.92
N VAL A 220 -7.13 6.04 -11.79
CA VAL A 220 -7.70 4.69 -11.72
C VAL A 220 -9.17 4.75 -11.34
N MET A 221 -10.03 4.05 -12.09
CA MET A 221 -11.44 3.94 -11.78
C MET A 221 -11.66 2.86 -10.74
N VAL A 222 -12.16 3.25 -9.57
CA VAL A 222 -12.42 2.35 -8.42
C VAL A 222 -13.91 2.05 -8.21
N GLY A 223 -14.76 2.66 -9.03
CA GLY A 223 -16.20 2.45 -9.01
C GLY A 223 -16.90 3.24 -10.12
N PRO A 224 -18.23 3.08 -10.28
CA PRO A 224 -18.99 3.83 -11.26
C PRO A 224 -18.85 5.35 -11.07
N ASN A 225 -18.23 6.03 -12.04
CA ASN A 225 -17.91 7.47 -11.96
C ASN A 225 -17.09 7.82 -10.71
N GLU A 226 -16.15 6.95 -10.33
CA GLU A 226 -15.33 7.14 -9.15
C GLU A 226 -13.86 6.89 -9.50
N TRP A 227 -13.04 7.93 -9.42
CA TRP A 227 -11.64 7.93 -9.86
C TRP A 227 -10.71 8.42 -8.75
N ILE A 228 -9.52 7.83 -8.67
CA ILE A 228 -8.47 8.19 -7.72
C ILE A 228 -7.15 8.41 -8.48
N ASP A 229 -6.35 9.37 -8.03
CA ASP A 229 -4.97 9.58 -8.51
C ASP A 229 -4.11 8.34 -8.21
N HIS A 230 -3.50 7.76 -9.26
CA HIS A 230 -2.71 6.53 -9.15
C HIS A 230 -1.50 6.68 -8.22
N HIS A 231 -0.93 7.88 -8.03
CA HIS A 231 0.18 8.08 -7.09
C HIS A 231 -0.17 7.72 -5.64
N ALA A 232 -1.47 7.70 -5.30
CA ALA A 232 -1.96 7.29 -4.00
C ALA A 232 -2.23 5.77 -3.90
N VAL A 233 -1.84 4.97 -4.89
CA VAL A 233 -2.22 3.55 -5.01
C VAL A 233 -1.00 2.67 -5.34
N GLY A 234 -0.83 1.57 -4.60
CA GLY A 234 0.06 0.48 -5.01
C GLY A 234 -0.77 -0.58 -5.73
N ARG A 235 -0.72 -0.60 -7.06
CA ARG A 235 -1.59 -1.46 -7.89
C ARG A 235 -0.93 -2.81 -8.17
N VAL A 236 -1.69 -3.87 -7.91
CA VAL A 236 -1.45 -5.23 -8.38
C VAL A 236 -2.24 -5.44 -9.66
N THR A 237 -1.53 -5.70 -10.75
CA THR A 237 -2.13 -6.13 -12.02
C THR A 237 -1.88 -7.62 -12.19
N PRO A 238 -2.91 -8.49 -12.06
CA PRO A 238 -2.75 -9.93 -12.25
C PRO A 238 -2.16 -10.25 -13.63
N ASN A 239 -1.00 -10.89 -13.65
CA ASN A 239 -0.37 -11.38 -14.86
C ASN A 239 0.04 -12.85 -14.67
N TYR A 240 -0.52 -13.74 -15.47
CA TYR A 240 -0.27 -15.19 -15.36
C TYR A 240 0.80 -15.68 -16.34
N VAL A 241 1.39 -14.77 -17.13
CA VAL A 241 2.43 -15.11 -18.09
C VAL A 241 3.77 -15.21 -17.36
N LYS A 242 4.41 -16.37 -17.47
CA LYS A 242 5.75 -16.59 -16.92
C LYS A 242 6.76 -15.62 -17.57
N PRO A 243 7.54 -14.85 -16.78
CA PRO A 243 8.51 -13.91 -17.32
C PRO A 243 9.71 -14.65 -17.96
N ALA A 244 10.37 -13.99 -18.92
CA ALA A 244 11.55 -14.54 -19.58
C ALA A 244 12.67 -14.81 -18.56
N GLY A 245 13.34 -15.96 -18.66
CA GLY A 245 14.42 -16.37 -17.76
C GLY A 245 13.98 -17.17 -16.53
N VAL A 246 12.70 -17.14 -16.17
CA VAL A 246 12.12 -18.03 -15.16
C VAL A 246 11.74 -19.34 -15.83
N THR A 247 12.31 -20.45 -15.38
CA THR A 247 12.02 -21.79 -15.93
C THR A 247 11.09 -22.63 -15.04
N SER A 248 10.97 -22.27 -13.77
CA SER A 248 10.08 -22.91 -12.80
C SER A 248 8.62 -22.45 -12.98
N ASP A 249 7.69 -23.22 -12.44
CA ASP A 249 6.27 -22.82 -12.27
C ASP A 249 6.04 -22.11 -10.93
N ARG A 250 7.10 -21.82 -10.17
CA ARG A 250 7.06 -21.08 -8.91
C ARG A 250 8.03 -19.92 -8.99
N TRP A 251 7.54 -18.71 -8.74
CA TRP A 251 8.39 -17.54 -8.63
C TRP A 251 7.75 -16.44 -7.79
N VAL A 252 8.60 -15.60 -7.20
CA VAL A 252 8.23 -14.33 -6.59
C VAL A 252 8.45 -13.25 -7.64
N GLU A 253 7.46 -12.41 -7.85
CA GLU A 253 7.52 -11.21 -8.69
C GLU A 253 7.57 -9.97 -7.80
N VAL A 254 8.47 -9.05 -8.11
CA VAL A 254 8.65 -7.76 -7.45
C VAL A 254 8.52 -6.66 -8.48
N ASN A 255 7.48 -5.84 -8.35
CA ASN A 255 7.26 -4.65 -9.17
C ASN A 255 7.75 -3.42 -8.42
N LEU A 256 8.83 -2.81 -8.91
CA LEU A 256 9.50 -1.66 -8.28
C LEU A 256 8.75 -0.34 -8.49
N TYR A 257 7.89 -0.24 -9.50
CA TYR A 257 7.09 0.97 -9.71
C TYR A 257 5.88 1.01 -8.78
N GLU A 258 5.12 -0.08 -8.77
CA GLU A 258 3.90 -0.20 -7.96
C GLU A 258 4.20 -0.55 -6.49
N GLN A 259 5.46 -0.89 -6.18
CA GLN A 259 5.93 -1.30 -4.84
C GLN A 259 5.08 -2.46 -4.27
N VAL A 260 4.84 -3.47 -5.11
CA VAL A 260 4.11 -4.69 -4.75
C VAL A 260 4.94 -5.94 -5.04
N LEU A 261 4.65 -6.99 -4.28
CA LEU A 261 5.17 -8.34 -4.50
C LEU A 261 4.00 -9.28 -4.77
N ILE A 262 4.17 -10.15 -5.76
CA ILE A 262 3.20 -11.17 -6.15
C ILE A 262 3.90 -12.53 -6.12
N VAL A 263 3.25 -13.56 -5.59
CA VAL A 263 3.77 -14.92 -5.60
C VAL A 263 2.93 -15.78 -6.52
N HIS A 264 3.63 -16.42 -7.46
CA HIS A 264 3.02 -17.25 -8.49
C HIS A 264 3.34 -18.72 -8.24
N GLU A 265 2.33 -19.57 -8.39
CA GLU A 265 2.43 -21.02 -8.33
C GLU A 265 1.55 -21.64 -9.41
N LYS A 266 2.20 -22.27 -10.40
CA LYS A 266 1.59 -22.80 -11.62
C LYS A 266 0.89 -21.68 -12.39
N ASP A 267 -0.40 -21.83 -12.59
CA ASP A 267 -1.31 -20.91 -13.27
C ASP A 267 -2.03 -19.97 -12.29
N ARG A 268 -1.53 -19.84 -11.04
CA ARG A 268 -2.18 -19.08 -9.98
C ARG A 268 -1.30 -18.04 -9.34
N ILE A 269 -1.94 -16.92 -8.99
CA ILE A 269 -1.41 -15.99 -7.98
C ILE A 269 -1.88 -16.52 -6.63
N VAL A 270 -0.94 -16.85 -5.74
CA VAL A 270 -1.24 -17.41 -4.42
C VAL A 270 -1.09 -16.38 -3.30
N PHE A 271 -0.31 -15.32 -3.52
CA PHE A 271 -0.12 -14.26 -2.56
C PHE A 271 0.22 -12.92 -3.23
N ALA A 272 -0.18 -11.81 -2.62
CA ALA A 272 0.26 -10.48 -3.00
C ALA A 272 0.35 -9.56 -1.78
N THR A 273 1.32 -8.64 -1.75
CA THR A 273 1.48 -7.66 -0.69
C THR A 273 2.18 -6.38 -1.18
N LEU A 274 2.17 -5.33 -0.35
CA LEU A 274 3.02 -4.16 -0.53
C LEU A 274 4.45 -4.45 -0.02
N ILE A 275 5.42 -3.78 -0.63
CA ILE A 275 6.84 -3.85 -0.25
C ILE A 275 7.44 -2.45 -0.09
N SER A 276 8.65 -2.37 0.45
CA SER A 276 9.51 -1.22 0.27
C SER A 276 10.86 -1.67 -0.29
N SER A 277 11.15 -1.31 -1.54
CA SER A 277 12.42 -1.62 -2.18
C SER A 277 13.48 -0.54 -1.92
N GLY A 278 14.64 -0.71 -2.56
CA GLY A 278 15.76 0.22 -2.54
C GLY A 278 15.39 1.59 -3.07
N VAL A 279 15.86 2.63 -2.38
CA VAL A 279 15.72 4.04 -2.78
C VAL A 279 17.04 4.52 -3.39
N ASP A 280 17.01 5.55 -4.24
CA ASP A 280 18.21 6.24 -4.71
C ASP A 280 19.14 6.65 -3.54
N PRO A 281 20.46 6.39 -3.62
CA PRO A 281 21.21 5.72 -4.69
C PRO A 281 21.30 4.19 -4.56
N PHE A 282 20.70 3.58 -3.53
CA PHE A 282 20.73 2.15 -3.18
C PHE A 282 19.62 1.34 -3.86
N PHE A 283 19.56 1.38 -5.19
CA PHE A 283 18.50 0.74 -5.96
C PHE A 283 18.45 -0.78 -5.77
N THR A 284 17.22 -1.33 -5.72
CA THR A 284 17.01 -2.78 -5.95
C THR A 284 17.21 -3.07 -7.43
N GLN A 285 18.05 -4.05 -7.75
CA GLN A 285 18.39 -4.39 -9.13
C GLN A 285 17.24 -5.13 -9.85
N PRO A 286 16.77 -4.64 -11.02
CA PRO A 286 15.91 -5.40 -11.91
C PRO A 286 16.63 -6.62 -12.50
N GLY A 287 15.94 -7.75 -12.62
CA GLY A 287 16.52 -8.98 -13.15
C GLY A 287 15.76 -10.23 -12.74
N VAL A 288 16.29 -11.38 -13.17
CA VAL A 288 15.80 -12.71 -12.78
C VAL A 288 16.88 -13.38 -11.96
N PHE A 289 16.52 -13.69 -10.71
CA PHE A 289 17.43 -14.21 -9.71
C PHE A 289 16.89 -15.51 -9.12
N LYS A 290 17.71 -16.16 -8.28
CA LYS A 290 17.29 -17.31 -7.49
C LYS A 290 17.62 -17.07 -6.03
N ILE A 291 16.70 -17.47 -5.16
CA ILE A 291 16.98 -17.51 -3.72
C ILE A 291 18.13 -18.51 -3.51
N TYR A 292 19.24 -18.06 -2.96
CA TYR A 292 20.43 -18.90 -2.77
C TYR A 292 20.76 -19.17 -1.31
N LYS A 293 20.17 -18.40 -0.38
CA LYS A 293 20.36 -18.59 1.06
C LYS A 293 19.14 -18.10 1.82
N ARG A 294 18.70 -18.88 2.81
CA ARG A 294 17.60 -18.52 3.70
C ARG A 294 18.03 -18.56 5.17
N LEU A 295 17.60 -17.57 5.95
CA LEU A 295 17.87 -17.48 7.39
C LEU A 295 16.62 -17.04 8.14
N GLU A 296 16.29 -17.70 9.25
CA GLU A 296 15.17 -17.31 10.10
C GLU A 296 15.35 -15.91 10.69
N ASN A 297 16.58 -15.56 11.03
CA ASN A 297 16.96 -14.22 11.46
C ASN A 297 18.46 -13.97 11.27
N GLN A 298 18.85 -12.70 11.20
CA GLN A 298 20.24 -12.29 11.26
C GLN A 298 20.35 -10.85 11.76
N TYR A 299 21.45 -10.56 12.44
CA TYR A 299 21.91 -9.19 12.66
C TYR A 299 22.35 -8.53 11.34
N MET A 300 21.86 -7.33 11.07
CA MET A 300 22.21 -6.52 9.90
C MET A 300 22.74 -5.15 10.32
N GLN A 301 23.89 -4.76 9.76
CA GLN A 301 24.45 -3.42 9.91
C GLN A 301 25.22 -3.04 8.65
N GLY A 302 25.21 -1.77 8.31
CA GLY A 302 25.92 -1.27 7.14
C GLY A 302 25.99 0.24 7.15
N ALA A 303 26.95 0.77 6.41
CA ALA A 303 27.04 2.17 6.01
C ALA A 303 27.71 2.17 4.62
N PHE A 304 26.99 2.66 3.64
CA PHE A 304 27.35 2.62 2.23
C PHE A 304 27.76 4.01 1.70
N GLU A 305 27.34 5.08 2.37
CA GLU A 305 27.85 6.43 2.10
C GLU A 305 29.26 6.62 2.68
N ALA A 306 30.07 7.42 2.00
CA ALA A 306 31.43 7.71 2.44
C ALA A 306 31.47 8.43 3.81
N ASP A 307 30.45 9.22 4.12
CA ASP A 307 30.28 9.92 5.40
C ASP A 307 29.55 9.09 6.46
N ARG A 308 29.10 7.88 6.12
CA ARG A 308 28.31 6.96 6.95
C ARG A 308 26.99 7.54 7.48
N SER A 309 26.45 8.57 6.82
CA SER A 309 25.16 9.17 7.17
C SER A 309 23.98 8.19 7.07
N ASP A 310 24.16 7.11 6.31
CA ASP A 310 23.21 6.04 6.08
C ASP A 310 23.39 4.84 7.03
N TYR A 311 24.30 4.94 8.02
CA TYR A 311 24.57 3.86 8.96
C TYR A 311 23.27 3.32 9.57
N TYR A 312 23.12 2.00 9.63
CA TYR A 312 22.02 1.34 10.35
C TYR A 312 22.51 0.18 11.20
N TYR A 313 21.72 -0.14 12.23
CA TYR A 313 21.95 -1.26 13.13
C TYR A 313 20.62 -1.93 13.44
N LEU A 314 20.48 -3.19 13.08
CA LEU A 314 19.23 -3.95 13.17
C LEU A 314 19.51 -5.36 13.70
N GLU A 315 19.10 -5.64 14.94
CA GLU A 315 19.18 -6.98 15.52
C GLU A 315 18.01 -7.87 15.09
N ASP A 316 18.29 -9.17 14.93
CA ASP A 316 17.32 -10.22 14.62
C ASP A 316 16.33 -9.85 13.50
N VAL A 317 16.83 -9.36 12.36
CA VAL A 317 16.00 -9.14 11.15
C VAL A 317 15.45 -10.49 10.70
N PRO A 318 14.11 -10.71 10.69
CA PRO A 318 13.55 -12.04 10.51
C PRO A 318 13.28 -12.40 9.03
N PHE A 319 13.20 -13.71 8.77
CA PHE A 319 12.72 -14.33 7.52
C PHE A 319 13.48 -13.88 6.26
N ILE A 320 14.81 -13.93 6.32
CA ILE A 320 15.70 -13.41 5.28
C ILE A 320 15.86 -14.43 4.15
N GLN A 321 15.72 -13.98 2.91
CA GLN A 321 15.87 -14.77 1.70
C GLN A 321 16.75 -14.01 0.72
N TYR A 322 18.05 -14.32 0.69
CA TYR A 322 19.00 -13.70 -0.22
C TYR A 322 18.83 -14.23 -1.63
N TYR A 323 18.75 -13.34 -2.61
CA TYR A 323 18.57 -13.69 -4.02
C TYR A 323 19.56 -12.99 -4.95
N ASP A 324 20.15 -11.87 -4.53
CA ASP A 324 21.10 -11.12 -5.35
C ASP A 324 22.15 -10.42 -4.48
N GLN A 325 23.36 -11.01 -4.38
CA GLN A 325 24.40 -10.52 -3.46
C GLN A 325 23.83 -10.32 -2.05
N ALA A 326 24.05 -9.18 -1.38
CA ALA A 326 23.44 -8.95 -0.06
C ALA A 326 21.96 -8.48 -0.11
N ARG A 327 21.32 -8.41 -1.29
CA ARG A 327 19.88 -8.08 -1.40
C ARG A 327 19.04 -9.32 -1.09
N ALA A 328 18.05 -9.09 -0.24
CA ALA A 328 17.17 -10.12 0.26
C ALA A 328 15.71 -9.63 0.32
N LEU A 329 14.80 -10.60 0.28
CA LEU A 329 13.45 -10.43 0.80
C LEU A 329 13.53 -10.67 2.31
N HIS A 330 13.03 -9.76 3.16
CA HIS A 330 13.00 -10.00 4.61
C HIS A 330 11.91 -9.20 5.33
N GLY A 331 11.63 -9.59 6.57
CA GLY A 331 10.72 -8.84 7.44
C GLY A 331 11.40 -7.57 7.94
N ALA A 332 10.74 -6.43 7.79
CA ALA A 332 11.24 -5.13 8.23
C ALA A 332 10.40 -4.60 9.39
N TYR A 333 10.65 -5.08 10.60
CA TYR A 333 9.86 -4.73 11.79
C TYR A 333 9.88 -3.21 12.09
N TRP A 334 10.94 -2.50 11.66
CA TRP A 334 11.10 -1.05 11.81
C TRP A 334 10.35 -0.22 10.76
N ASN A 335 9.99 -0.81 9.61
CA ASN A 335 9.42 -0.07 8.49
C ASN A 335 7.89 -0.10 8.53
N THR A 336 7.26 1.08 8.52
CA THR A 336 5.79 1.24 8.51
C THR A 336 5.24 1.67 7.15
N LEU A 337 6.11 1.97 6.17
CA LEU A 337 5.77 2.68 4.94
C LEU A 337 5.80 1.80 3.68
N PHE A 338 5.22 0.60 3.76
CA PHE A 338 5.06 -0.29 2.60
C PHE A 338 4.29 0.40 1.45
N GLY A 339 4.70 0.18 0.21
CA GLY A 339 4.27 0.92 -0.97
C GLY A 339 5.18 2.10 -1.33
N TYR A 340 6.22 2.38 -0.53
CA TYR A 340 7.23 3.40 -0.81
C TYR A 340 8.64 2.83 -0.67
N GLN A 341 9.54 3.25 -1.57
CA GLN A 341 10.96 2.90 -1.51
C GLN A 341 11.62 3.47 -0.24
N ARG A 342 12.35 2.65 0.50
CA ARG A 342 12.95 3.00 1.81
C ARG A 342 14.22 2.25 2.18
N SER A 343 14.58 1.18 1.47
CA SER A 343 15.68 0.30 1.88
C SER A 343 17.01 0.66 1.20
N HIS A 344 18.08 -0.01 1.63
CA HIS A 344 19.40 0.02 0.98
C HIS A 344 19.55 -1.07 -0.10
N GLY A 345 18.46 -1.42 -0.78
CA GLY A 345 18.44 -2.38 -1.88
C GLY A 345 17.65 -3.66 -1.60
N CYS A 346 17.48 -4.05 -0.33
CA CYS A 346 16.59 -5.16 0.05
C CYS A 346 15.12 -4.87 -0.28
N VAL A 347 14.32 -5.92 -0.34
CA VAL A 347 12.86 -5.81 -0.45
C VAL A 347 12.28 -6.04 0.94
N ASN A 348 11.87 -4.96 1.58
CA ASN A 348 11.24 -4.99 2.90
C ASN A 348 9.78 -5.44 2.77
N LEU A 349 9.38 -6.43 3.56
CA LEU A 349 7.99 -6.83 3.74
C LEU A 349 7.56 -6.60 5.20
N SER A 350 6.26 -6.64 5.46
CA SER A 350 5.76 -6.80 6.83
C SER A 350 6.26 -8.12 7.41
N VAL A 351 6.31 -8.25 8.73
CA VAL A 351 6.85 -9.46 9.38
C VAL A 351 6.01 -10.69 9.01
N ALA A 352 4.67 -10.61 9.08
CA ALA A 352 3.82 -11.71 8.65
C ALA A 352 3.93 -12.04 7.17
N ASP A 353 4.07 -11.05 6.29
CA ASP A 353 4.18 -11.31 4.85
C ASP A 353 5.54 -11.93 4.52
N ALA A 354 6.63 -11.46 5.15
CA ALA A 354 7.94 -12.07 5.01
C ALA A 354 7.93 -13.53 5.50
N HIS A 355 7.29 -13.79 6.65
CA HIS A 355 7.12 -15.14 7.19
C HIS A 355 6.36 -16.02 6.21
N TRP A 356 5.24 -15.54 5.66
CA TRP A 356 4.45 -16.29 4.67
C TRP A 356 5.29 -16.64 3.44
N VAL A 357 6.01 -15.66 2.87
CA VAL A 357 6.87 -15.88 1.70
C VAL A 357 8.00 -16.84 2.05
N PHE A 358 8.59 -16.72 3.24
CA PHE A 358 9.64 -17.61 3.72
C PHE A 358 9.12 -19.05 3.81
N ASP A 359 7.98 -19.30 4.42
CA ASP A 359 7.40 -20.64 4.52
C ASP A 359 7.07 -21.24 3.14
N TRP A 360 6.63 -20.40 2.20
CA TRP A 360 6.29 -20.83 0.85
C TRP A 360 7.53 -21.11 -0.02
N ALA A 361 8.55 -20.26 0.04
CA ALA A 361 9.69 -20.29 -0.86
C ALA A 361 10.73 -21.35 -0.46
N ASN A 362 11.52 -21.79 -1.42
CA ASN A 362 12.70 -22.64 -1.22
C ASN A 362 13.95 -22.01 -1.84
N GLU A 363 15.13 -22.46 -1.41
CA GLU A 363 16.36 -22.17 -2.15
C GLU A 363 16.23 -22.74 -3.57
N GLY A 364 16.59 -21.94 -4.57
CA GLY A 364 16.40 -22.22 -5.98
C GLY A 364 15.12 -21.64 -6.59
N ASP A 365 14.13 -21.24 -5.80
CA ASP A 365 12.95 -20.53 -6.31
C ASP A 365 13.35 -19.16 -6.89
N TYR A 366 12.65 -18.76 -7.94
CA TYR A 366 12.98 -17.56 -8.70
C TYR A 366 12.46 -16.29 -8.04
N VAL A 367 13.24 -15.20 -8.13
CA VAL A 367 12.81 -13.84 -7.83
C VAL A 367 12.95 -13.01 -9.10
N TYR A 368 11.83 -12.58 -9.67
CA TYR A 368 11.76 -11.71 -10.84
C TYR A 368 11.48 -10.27 -10.39
N VAL A 369 12.46 -9.40 -10.57
CA VAL A 369 12.39 -7.98 -10.21
C VAL A 369 12.30 -7.14 -11.47
N TRP A 370 11.35 -6.22 -11.55
CA TRP A 370 11.16 -5.37 -12.72
C TRP A 370 10.59 -3.99 -12.38
N ASP A 371 10.81 -3.04 -13.29
CA ASP A 371 10.32 -1.67 -13.20
C ASP A 371 9.69 -1.25 -14.54
N PRO A 372 8.36 -1.14 -14.66
CA PRO A 372 7.70 -0.67 -15.88
C PRO A 372 8.00 0.80 -16.21
N SER A 373 8.43 1.61 -15.24
CA SER A 373 8.62 3.05 -15.45
C SER A 373 9.93 3.39 -16.18
N GLY A 374 10.88 2.46 -16.20
CA GLY A 374 12.22 2.68 -16.77
C GLY A 374 13.07 3.69 -15.99
N LYS A 375 12.67 4.05 -14.76
CA LYS A 375 13.39 5.03 -13.92
C LYS A 375 14.46 4.39 -13.04
N THR A 376 14.34 3.10 -12.74
CA THR A 376 15.39 2.35 -12.07
C THR A 376 16.56 2.17 -13.04
N PRO A 377 17.81 2.52 -12.65
CA PRO A 377 18.98 2.28 -13.49
C PRO A 377 19.08 0.81 -13.91
N THR A 378 19.80 0.51 -15.00
CA THR A 378 20.09 -0.88 -15.40
C THR A 378 21.58 -1.12 -15.56
N ASP A 379 22.41 -0.08 -15.39
CA ASP A 379 23.85 -0.17 -15.47
C ASP A 379 24.40 -0.87 -14.21
N PRO A 380 25.19 -1.96 -14.36
CA PRO A 380 25.80 -2.68 -13.26
C PRO A 380 26.57 -1.82 -12.24
N SER A 381 27.09 -0.65 -12.65
CA SER A 381 27.85 0.26 -11.77
C SER A 381 27.03 0.86 -10.63
N PHE A 382 25.70 0.90 -10.76
CA PHE A 382 24.79 1.32 -9.69
C PHE A 382 24.60 0.23 -8.63
N TYR A 383 25.07 -0.99 -8.88
CA TYR A 383 24.83 -2.16 -8.04
C TYR A 383 26.13 -2.67 -7.42
N GLY A 384 26.38 -2.24 -6.18
CA GLY A 384 27.39 -2.84 -5.32
C GLY A 384 26.90 -4.11 -4.62
N ALA A 385 27.71 -4.61 -3.69
CA ALA A 385 27.36 -5.74 -2.82
C ALA A 385 26.10 -5.49 -1.96
N GLY A 386 25.68 -4.23 -1.80
CA GLY A 386 24.74 -3.73 -0.80
C GLY A 386 23.38 -4.43 -0.73
N GLY A 387 22.71 -4.29 0.41
CA GLY A 387 21.40 -4.84 0.71
C GLY A 387 21.18 -5.16 2.19
N ALA A 388 22.13 -5.82 2.85
CA ALA A 388 22.00 -6.32 4.23
C ALA A 388 23.24 -6.08 5.08
#